data_AF-A0A2U9P7W8-F1
#
_entry.id   AF-A0A2U9P7W8-F1
#
_cell.length_a   1.000
_cell.length_b   1.000
_cell.length_c   1.000
_cell.angle_alpha   90.00
_cell.angle_beta   90.00
_cell.angle_gamma   90.00
#
_symmetry.space_group_name_H-M   'P 1'
#
loop_
_entity.id
_entity.type
_entity.pdbx_description
1 polymer ?
#
loop_
_entity_poly.entity_id
_entity_poly.type
_entity_poly.pdbx_seq_one_letter_code
_entity_poly.pdbx_strand_id
1 'polypeptide(L)'
;MVRGAQVRTEYRGEHASEVIWTFRVEEYDTAGTLLSLVPVEMRGLTFEGSVADGDWVRARGRTKAGTVRVTRLENLTTGAAVRAKGVSRPAVVVAYVLMAAIAAFVAWGFYTTFFGGPDLPPGFPGDW
;
A
#
# COMPACT_ATOMS: atom_id res chain seq x y z
N MET A 1 1.31 6.35 26.38
CA MET A 1 2.11 7.43 25.76
C MET A 1 3.19 6.83 24.85
N VAL A 2 3.61 7.51 23.78
CA VAL A 2 4.61 7.03 22.82
C VAL A 2 6.04 7.25 23.33
N ARG A 3 6.92 6.26 23.09
CA ARG A 3 8.37 6.34 23.30
C ARG A 3 9.16 5.69 22.16
N GLY A 4 10.31 6.29 21.84
CA GLY A 4 11.29 5.74 20.92
C GLY A 4 10.76 5.65 19.49
N ALA A 5 10.03 6.67 19.03
CA ALA A 5 9.54 6.74 17.67
C ALA A 5 10.70 6.76 16.67
N GLN A 6 10.74 5.72 15.83
CA GLN A 6 11.76 5.55 14.81
C GLN A 6 11.10 5.26 13.46
N VAL A 7 11.65 5.88 12.42
CA VAL A 7 11.29 5.63 11.02
C VAL A 7 12.46 4.93 10.35
N ARG A 8 12.19 3.83 9.64
CA ARG A 8 13.16 3.17 8.77
C ARG A 8 12.52 2.78 7.45
N THR A 9 13.33 2.66 6.41
CA THR A 9 12.91 2.13 5.10
C THR A 9 13.55 0.76 4.91
N GLU A 10 12.74 -0.26 4.69
CA GLU A 10 13.21 -1.61 4.36
C GLU A 10 12.97 -1.87 2.87
N TYR A 11 13.97 -2.44 2.19
CA TYR A 11 13.84 -2.93 0.82
C TYR A 11 13.57 -4.43 0.85
N ARG A 12 12.46 -4.84 0.24
CA ARG A 12 12.06 -6.24 0.08
C ARG A 12 12.29 -6.64 -1.38
N GLY A 13 13.46 -7.20 -1.67
CA GLY A 13 13.89 -7.51 -3.04
C GLY A 13 14.22 -6.24 -3.84
N GLU A 14 14.39 -6.38 -5.16
CA GLU A 14 14.85 -5.29 -6.05
C GLU A 14 13.82 -4.17 -6.28
N HIS A 15 12.52 -4.40 -6.02
CA HIS A 15 11.47 -3.51 -6.54
C HIS A 15 10.48 -2.97 -5.49
N ALA A 16 10.63 -3.31 -4.20
CA ALA A 16 9.68 -2.87 -3.18
C ALA A 16 10.37 -2.28 -1.96
N SER A 17 10.27 -0.96 -1.79
CA SER A 17 10.59 -0.28 -0.53
C SER A 17 9.35 -0.13 0.34
N GLU A 18 9.43 -0.47 1.63
CA GLU A 18 8.38 -0.25 2.63
C GLU A 18 8.92 0.65 3.74
N VAL A 19 8.19 1.71 4.08
CA VAL A 19 8.48 2.56 5.23
C VAL A 19 7.85 1.92 6.46
N ILE A 20 8.62 1.87 7.54
CA ILE A 20 8.26 1.22 8.78
C ILE A 20 8.46 2.20 9.91
N TRP A 21 7.39 2.41 10.68
CA TRP A 21 7.43 3.15 11.93
C TRP A 21 7.38 2.16 13.07
N THR A 22 8.36 2.26 13.96
CA THR A 22 8.41 1.46 15.18
C THR A 22 8.46 2.39 16.38
N PHE A 23 7.66 2.11 17.38
CA PHE A 23 7.66 2.83 18.64
C PHE A 23 7.10 1.92 19.73
N ARG A 24 7.19 2.35 20.97
CA ARG A 24 6.57 1.67 22.10
C ARG A 24 5.48 2.54 22.69
N VAL A 25 4.38 1.93 23.11
CA VAL A 25 3.27 2.61 23.77
C VAL A 25 3.21 2.15 25.21
N GLU A 26 3.36 3.10 26.13
CA GLU A 26 3.08 2.94 27.55
C GLU A 26 1.58 2.78 27.75
N GLU A 27 1.20 1.66 28.36
CA GLU A 27 -0.15 1.35 28.81
C GLU A 27 -0.25 1.69 30.30
N TYR A 28 -1.26 2.46 30.68
CA TYR A 28 -1.50 2.87 32.05
C TYR A 28 -2.81 2.29 32.56
N ASP A 29 -2.85 1.92 33.84
CA ASP A 29 -4.09 1.57 34.53
C ASP A 29 -4.92 2.82 34.86
N THR A 30 -6.11 2.61 35.43
CA THR A 30 -7.00 3.70 35.88
C THR A 30 -6.42 4.54 37.02
N ALA A 31 -5.39 4.06 37.72
CA ALA A 31 -4.69 4.76 38.79
C ALA A 31 -3.45 5.53 38.30
N GLY A 32 -3.13 5.46 37.00
CA GLY A 32 -1.94 6.10 36.40
C GLY A 32 -0.65 5.29 36.58
N THR A 33 -0.74 4.03 37.01
CA THR A 33 0.40 3.12 37.09
C THR A 33 0.73 2.58 35.71
N LEU A 34 2.02 2.57 35.35
CA LEU A 34 2.47 1.94 34.11
C LEU A 34 2.27 0.42 34.20
N LEU A 35 1.39 -0.13 33.36
CA LEU A 35 1.11 -1.56 33.27
C LEU A 35 2.11 -2.27 32.38
N SER A 36 2.33 -1.74 31.18
CA SER A 36 3.11 -2.41 30.17
C SER A 36 3.68 -1.44 29.14
N LEU A 37 4.67 -1.92 28.38
CA LEU A 37 5.26 -1.20 27.27
C LEU A 37 5.08 -2.02 26.00
N VAL A 38 4.07 -1.66 25.21
CA VAL A 38 3.64 -2.43 24.04
C VAL A 38 4.42 -1.97 22.81
N PRO A 39 5.24 -2.83 22.17
CA PRO A 39 5.87 -2.48 20.91
C PRO A 39 4.81 -2.42 19.79
N VAL A 40 4.85 -1.33 19.03
CA VAL A 40 3.94 -1.07 17.92
C VAL A 40 4.74 -0.89 16.65
N GLU A 41 4.26 -1.52 15.58
CA GLU A 41 4.83 -1.37 14.24
C GLU A 41 3.73 -0.96 13.27
N MET A 42 4.00 0.07 12.49
CA MET A 42 3.21 0.43 11.33
C MET A 42 4.06 0.26 10.08
N ARG A 43 3.48 -0.29 9.01
CA ARG A 43 4.16 -0.46 7.74
C ARG A 43 3.30 0.00 6.59
N GLY A 44 3.90 0.72 5.65
CA GLY A 44 3.23 1.22 4.45
C GLY A 44 4.25 1.76 3.44
N LEU A 45 3.79 2.04 2.23
CA LEU A 45 4.58 2.76 1.24
C LEU A 45 4.70 4.25 1.59
N THR A 46 3.62 4.82 2.15
CA THR A 46 3.55 6.20 2.60
C THR A 46 2.74 6.30 3.88
N PHE A 47 2.92 7.40 4.62
CA PHE A 47 2.21 7.68 5.86
C PHE A 47 1.51 9.03 5.78
N GLU A 48 0.32 9.11 6.40
CA GLU A 48 -0.36 10.37 6.68
C GLU A 48 -0.34 10.64 8.19
N GLY A 49 -0.14 11.91 8.55
CA GLY A 49 -0.04 12.35 9.94
C GLY A 49 1.36 12.17 10.53
N SER A 50 1.49 12.44 11.83
CA SER A 50 2.74 12.33 12.56
C SER A 50 2.51 11.77 13.96
N VAL A 51 3.51 11.07 14.47
CA VAL A 51 3.59 10.61 15.86
C VAL A 51 4.96 11.01 16.39
N ALA A 52 4.97 11.63 17.56
CA ALA A 52 6.18 11.99 18.28
C ALA A 52 6.24 11.30 19.65
N ASP A 53 7.43 11.24 20.21
CA ASP A 53 7.61 10.83 21.60
C ASP A 53 6.85 11.78 22.53
N GLY A 54 6.18 11.21 23.53
CA GLY A 54 5.29 11.95 24.42
C GLY A 54 3.83 12.02 23.94
N ASP A 55 3.52 11.58 22.72
CA ASP A 55 2.13 11.58 22.25
C ASP A 55 1.27 10.52 22.95
N TRP A 56 0.04 10.88 23.28
CA TRP A 56 -0.99 9.92 23.64
C TRP A 56 -1.61 9.37 22.38
N VAL A 57 -1.62 8.04 22.25
CA VAL A 57 -2.14 7.39 21.05
C VAL A 57 -3.14 6.31 21.43
N ARG A 58 -4.16 6.15 20.59
CA ARG A 58 -5.05 4.99 20.57
C ARG A 58 -4.79 4.21 19.30
N ALA A 59 -4.34 2.97 19.45
CA ALA A 59 -4.05 2.10 18.33
C ALA A 59 -4.84 0.80 18.46
N ARG A 60 -5.29 0.26 17.32
CA ARG A 60 -5.89 -1.07 17.24
C ARG A 60 -5.20 -1.85 16.14
N GLY A 61 -4.73 -3.04 16.49
CA GLY A 61 -3.90 -3.83 15.59
C GLY A 61 -4.02 -5.32 15.86
N ARG A 62 -3.16 -6.08 15.18
CA ARG A 62 -2.99 -7.51 15.43
C ARG A 62 -1.59 -7.76 15.96
N THR A 63 -1.49 -8.54 17.03
CA THR A 63 -0.20 -8.99 17.54
C THR A 63 0.42 -10.00 16.57
N LYS A 64 1.67 -9.77 16.17
CA LYS A 64 2.45 -10.67 15.32
C LYS A 64 3.91 -10.63 15.77
N ALA A 65 4.49 -11.80 16.06
CA ALA A 65 5.89 -11.92 16.51
C ALA A 65 6.24 -10.96 17.68
N GLY A 66 5.36 -10.85 18.67
CA GLY A 66 5.56 -10.00 19.85
C GLY A 66 5.37 -8.49 19.62
N THR A 67 4.99 -8.05 18.41
CA THR A 67 4.72 -6.64 18.09
C THR A 67 3.29 -6.44 17.64
N VAL A 68 2.65 -5.35 18.09
CA VAL A 68 1.30 -4.99 17.64
C VAL A 68 1.41 -4.26 16.31
N ARG A 69 0.96 -4.92 15.23
CA ARG A 69 0.97 -4.35 13.89
C ARG A 69 -0.31 -3.54 13.65
N VAL A 70 -0.12 -2.28 13.28
CA VAL A 70 -1.19 -1.28 13.17
C VAL A 70 -1.12 -0.62 11.79
N THR A 71 -2.27 -0.41 11.16
CA THR A 71 -2.36 0.35 9.89
C THR A 71 -2.97 1.74 10.08
N ARG A 72 -3.68 1.96 11.20
CA ARG A 72 -4.26 3.24 11.59
C ARG A 72 -4.20 3.41 13.11
N LEU A 73 -3.79 4.59 13.55
CA LEU A 73 -3.90 5.02 14.94
C LEU A 73 -4.47 6.42 15.03
N GLU A 74 -4.94 6.78 16.21
CA GLU A 74 -5.39 8.12 16.56
C GLU A 74 -4.37 8.73 17.52
N ASN A 75 -3.90 9.93 17.21
CA ASN A 75 -3.11 10.73 18.12
C ASN A 75 -4.08 11.56 18.98
N LEU A 76 -4.21 11.19 20.24
CA LEU A 76 -5.10 11.84 21.20
C LEU A 76 -4.55 13.20 21.67
N THR A 77 -3.24 13.45 21.54
CA THR A 77 -2.64 14.76 21.83
C THR A 77 -3.06 15.80 20.79
N THR A 78 -2.96 15.45 19.50
CA THR A 78 -3.23 16.37 18.38
C THR A 78 -4.63 16.25 17.80
N GLY A 79 -5.37 15.19 18.13
CA GLY A 79 -6.65 14.83 17.52
C GLY A 79 -6.53 14.26 16.10
N ALA A 80 -5.31 14.07 15.58
CA ALA A 80 -5.09 13.64 14.20
C ALA A 80 -5.17 12.11 14.04
N ALA A 81 -5.69 11.65 12.90
CA ALA A 81 -5.61 10.25 12.51
C ALA A 81 -4.32 9.99 11.71
N VAL A 82 -3.54 9.00 12.14
CA VAL A 82 -2.31 8.58 11.45
C VAL A 82 -2.57 7.28 10.72
N ARG A 83 -2.20 7.22 9.44
CA ARG A 83 -2.53 6.08 8.55
C ARG A 83 -1.33 5.65 7.74
N ALA A 84 -1.10 4.34 7.70
CA ALA A 84 -0.19 3.73 6.75
C ALA A 84 -0.93 3.40 5.45
N LYS A 85 -0.41 3.88 4.32
CA LYS A 85 -0.96 3.61 2.99
C LYS A 85 -0.11 2.58 2.25
N GLY A 86 -0.76 1.61 1.64
CA GLY A 86 -0.14 0.66 0.72
C GLY A 86 -0.78 0.73 -0.67
N VAL A 87 -0.33 -0.12 -1.60
CA VAL A 87 -1.04 -0.27 -2.88
C VAL A 87 -2.39 -0.91 -2.61
N SER A 88 -3.46 -0.27 -3.08
CA SER A 88 -4.79 -0.86 -2.97
C SER A 88 -4.92 -2.05 -3.93
N ARG A 89 -5.47 -3.16 -3.47
CA ARG A 89 -5.80 -4.33 -4.31
C ARG A 89 -6.54 -3.96 -5.60
N PRO A 90 -7.59 -3.09 -5.59
CA PRO A 90 -8.26 -2.70 -6.82
C PRO A 90 -7.34 -1.95 -7.79
N ALA A 91 -6.44 -1.08 -7.33
CA ALA A 91 -5.48 -0.42 -8.21
C ALA A 91 -4.55 -1.41 -8.93
N VAL A 92 -4.12 -2.47 -8.22
CA VAL A 92 -3.34 -3.55 -8.82
C VAL A 92 -4.14 -4.27 -9.91
N VAL A 93 -5.40 -4.62 -9.61
CA VAL A 93 -6.29 -5.28 -10.59
C VAL A 93 -6.50 -4.41 -11.83
N VAL A 94 -6.79 -3.12 -11.64
CA VAL A 94 -6.98 -2.16 -12.75
C VAL A 94 -5.71 -2.06 -13.60
N ALA A 95 -4.54 -2.01 -12.98
CA ALA A 95 -3.27 -1.96 -13.71
C ALA A 95 -3.07 -3.21 -14.60
N TYR A 96 -3.35 -4.40 -14.07
CA TYR A 96 -3.28 -5.63 -14.86
C TYR A 96 -4.30 -5.67 -16.01
N VAL A 97 -5.53 -5.20 -15.78
CA VAL A 97 -6.57 -5.13 -16.82
C VAL A 97 -6.15 -4.17 -17.95
N LEU A 98 -5.63 -2.98 -17.60
CA LEU A 98 -5.14 -2.02 -18.59
C LEU A 98 -3.97 -2.61 -19.39
N MET A 99 -3.04 -3.28 -18.73
CA MET A 99 -1.90 -3.93 -19.38
C MET A 99 -2.37 -5.01 -20.38
N ALA A 100 -3.34 -5.85 -20.00
CA ALA A 100 -3.92 -6.85 -20.88
C ALA A 100 -4.65 -6.22 -22.08
N ALA A 101 -5.39 -5.12 -21.88
CA ALA A 101 -6.06 -4.40 -22.96
C ALA A 101 -5.06 -3.81 -23.96
N ILE A 102 -3.97 -3.21 -23.49
CA ILE A 102 -2.89 -2.71 -24.35
C ILE A 102 -2.25 -3.85 -25.14
N ALA A 103 -1.95 -4.98 -24.49
CA ALA A 103 -1.36 -6.14 -25.15
C ALA A 103 -2.30 -6.70 -26.24
N ALA A 104 -3.60 -6.80 -25.95
CA ALA A 104 -4.61 -7.23 -26.93
C ALA A 104 -4.71 -6.25 -28.12
N PHE A 105 -4.66 -4.95 -27.86
CA PHE A 105 -4.66 -3.92 -28.91
C PHE A 105 -3.43 -4.01 -29.81
N VAL A 106 -2.24 -4.18 -29.22
CA VAL A 106 -0.99 -4.36 -29.96
C VAL A 106 -1.02 -5.64 -30.78
N ALA A 107 -1.47 -6.75 -30.20
CA ALA A 107 -1.60 -8.02 -30.90
C ALA A 107 -2.60 -7.94 -32.06
N TRP A 108 -3.72 -7.24 -31.87
CA TRP A 108 -4.70 -6.97 -32.92
C TRP A 108 -4.10 -6.14 -34.07
N GLY A 109 -3.40 -5.04 -33.75
CA GLY A 109 -2.73 -4.21 -34.75
C GLY A 109 -1.66 -4.97 -35.55
N PHE A 110 -0.89 -5.82 -34.86
CA PHE A 110 0.08 -6.69 -35.51
C PHE A 110 -0.62 -7.74 -36.39
N TYR A 111 -1.65 -8.40 -35.89
CA TYR A 111 -2.42 -9.38 -36.65
C TYR A 111 -2.99 -8.79 -37.94
N THR A 112 -3.63 -7.62 -37.84
CA THR A 112 -4.20 -6.92 -39.01
C THR A 112 -3.14 -6.49 -40.02
N THR A 113 -1.97 -6.03 -39.57
CA THR A 113 -0.90 -5.57 -40.47
C THR A 113 -0.21 -6.71 -41.21
N PHE A 114 -0.01 -7.86 -40.55
CA PHE A 114 0.80 -8.96 -41.11
C PHE A 114 -0.02 -10.12 -41.66
N PHE A 115 -1.24 -10.31 -41.16
CA PHE A 115 -2.10 -11.44 -41.49
C PHE A 115 -3.50 -11.02 -41.99
N GLY A 116 -3.85 -9.73 -41.89
CA GLY A 116 -4.99 -9.18 -42.61
C GLY A 116 -4.64 -9.14 -44.10
N GLY A 117 -5.26 -10.03 -44.88
CA GLY A 117 -5.13 -9.99 -46.34
C GLY A 117 -5.57 -8.62 -46.88
N PRO A 118 -5.10 -8.21 -48.07
CA PRO A 118 -5.49 -6.92 -48.63
C PRO A 118 -7.01 -6.85 -48.75
N ASP A 119 -7.61 -5.83 -48.15
CA ASP A 119 -9.02 -5.51 -48.42
C ASP A 119 -9.14 -5.29 -49.93
N LEU A 120 -9.87 -6.19 -50.61
CA LEU A 120 -10.15 -6.01 -52.03
C LEU A 120 -10.90 -4.68 -52.19
N PRO A 121 -10.42 -3.76 -53.04
CA PRO A 121 -11.11 -2.51 -53.28
C PRO A 121 -12.58 -2.78 -53.66
N PRO A 122 -13.54 -1.96 -53.21
CA PRO A 122 -14.93 -2.11 -53.62
C PRO A 122 -15.02 -2.07 -55.16
N GLY A 123 -15.39 -3.21 -55.77
CA GLY A 123 -15.45 -3.38 -57.23
C GLY A 123 -14.38 -4.27 -57.86
N PHE A 124 -13.53 -4.95 -57.08
CA PHE A 124 -12.60 -5.94 -57.62
C PHE A 124 -13.38 -7.18 -58.15
N PRO A 125 -13.27 -7.55 -59.44
CA PRO A 125 -13.94 -8.73 -59.99
C PRO A 125 -13.38 -9.99 -59.33
N GLY A 126 -14.25 -10.74 -58.65
CA GLY A 126 -13.95 -12.00 -57.97
C GLY A 126 -14.34 -13.18 -58.86
N ASP A 127 -13.76 -13.25 -60.05
CA ASP A 127 -14.05 -14.29 -61.04
C ASP A 127 -12.75 -14.73 -61.72
N TRP A 128 -12.15 -15.78 -61.13
CA TRP A 128 -11.39 -16.82 -61.81
C TRP A 128 -11.41 -18.10 -60.97
#